data_AF-A0A7X8QQC2-F1
#
_entry.id   AF-A0A7X8QQC2-F1
#
_cell.length_a   1.000
_cell.length_b   1.000
_cell.length_c   1.000
_cell.angle_alpha   90.00
_cell.angle_beta   90.00
_cell.angle_gamma   90.00
#
_symmetry.space_group_name_H-M   'P 1'
#
loop_
_entity.id
_entity.type
_entity.pdbx_description
1 polymer ?
#
loop_
_entity_poly.entity_id
_entity_poly.type
_entity_poly.pdbx_seq_one_letter_code
_entity_poly.pdbx_strand_id
1 'polypeptide(L)'
;LYSFGRLNPRNPFIGGFVREDIIKGSYSRFPNTTCALYSLEINDFQYAALKQEILTFKLNQNKYGYNLIGLLGVVLGIPIERKYNYFCSQFVAALLKNSGISLFQKPIALVSPKDFRQCKFLQLIYEGKLINYNLYLSSYRISC
;
A
#
# COMPACT_ATOMS: atom_id res chain seq x y z
N LEU A 1 6.09 3.51 6.42
CA LEU A 1 5.17 3.06 5.35
C LEU A 1 5.77 1.84 4.66
N TYR A 2 5.00 0.81 4.34
CA TYR A 2 5.43 -0.29 3.46
C TYR A 2 4.70 -0.15 2.14
N SER A 3 5.39 -0.35 1.02
CA SER A 3 4.82 -0.22 -0.32
C SER A 3 5.58 -1.07 -1.33
N PHE A 4 5.04 -1.18 -2.53
CA PHE A 4 5.81 -1.54 -3.72
C PHE A 4 6.05 -0.28 -4.55
N GLY A 5 7.31 0.02 -4.80
CA GLY A 5 7.73 1.29 -5.39
C GLY A 5 9.14 1.22 -5.96
N ARG A 6 9.67 2.38 -6.37
CA ARG A 6 11.01 2.48 -6.94
C ARG A 6 12.07 2.20 -5.86
N LEU A 7 13.04 1.33 -6.15
CA LEU A 7 14.18 1.11 -5.26
C LEU A 7 15.18 2.27 -5.32
N ASN A 8 15.32 2.88 -6.50
CA ASN A 8 16.08 4.09 -6.71
C ASN A 8 15.14 5.17 -7.28
N PRO A 9 14.98 6.33 -6.61
CA PRO A 9 14.11 7.40 -7.09
C PRO A 9 14.40 7.87 -8.53
N ARG A 10 15.65 7.72 -9.00
CA ARG A 10 16.10 8.12 -10.34
C ARG A 10 15.85 7.06 -11.42
N ASN A 11 15.50 5.82 -11.05
CA ASN A 11 15.23 4.74 -12.00
C ASN A 11 13.74 4.34 -11.92
N PRO A 12 12.92 4.65 -12.95
CA PRO A 12 11.49 4.31 -12.93
C PRO A 12 11.20 2.83 -13.18
N PHE A 13 12.18 2.05 -13.67
CA PHE A 13 11.98 0.65 -14.07
C PHE A 13 12.36 -0.36 -12.97
N ILE A 14 13.27 0.03 -12.06
CA ILE A 14 13.70 -0.84 -10.95
C ILE A 14 12.87 -0.53 -9.71
N GLY A 15 11.95 -1.43 -9.39
CA GLY A 15 11.11 -1.34 -8.20
C GLY A 15 10.93 -2.69 -7.51
N GLY A 16 10.47 -2.64 -6.27
CA GLY A 16 10.25 -3.79 -5.42
C GLY A 16 9.61 -3.39 -4.10
N PHE A 17 9.71 -4.27 -3.10
CA PHE A 17 9.22 -3.98 -1.75
C PHE A 17 10.08 -2.91 -1.07
N VAL A 18 9.44 -1.84 -0.61
CA VAL A 18 10.11 -0.70 0.03
C VAL A 18 9.52 -0.38 1.39
N ARG A 19 10.39 0.07 2.30
CA ARG A 19 9.99 0.71 3.56
C ARG A 19 10.35 2.19 3.48
N GLU A 20 9.33 3.03 3.37
CA GLU A 20 9.50 4.47 3.24
C GLU A 20 9.25 5.17 4.58
N ASP A 21 10.13 6.14 4.87
CA ASP A 21 9.91 7.16 5.88
C ASP A 21 9.14 8.32 5.23
N ILE A 22 7.99 8.68 5.80
CA ILE A 22 7.13 9.73 5.23
C ILE A 22 7.77 11.13 5.39
N ILE A 23 8.60 11.32 6.42
CA ILE A 23 9.23 12.59 6.78
C ILE A 23 10.55 12.76 6.04
N LYS A 24 11.42 11.74 6.10
CA LYS A 24 12.79 11.80 5.56
C LYS A 24 12.95 11.16 4.19
N GLY A 25 11.90 10.49 3.68
CA GLY A 25 11.94 9.75 2.43
C GLY A 25 11.62 10.60 1.19
N SER A 26 11.28 9.92 0.10
CA SER A 26 11.08 10.53 -1.23
C SER A 26 10.01 11.62 -1.26
N TYR A 27 9.05 11.62 -0.33
CA TYR A 27 7.99 12.62 -0.25
C TYR A 27 8.46 14.00 0.21
N SER A 28 9.60 14.10 0.91
CA SER A 28 10.21 15.40 1.28
C SER A 28 10.52 16.29 0.07
N ARG A 29 10.68 15.69 -1.11
CA ARG A 29 10.93 16.39 -2.39
C ARG A 29 9.68 17.00 -3.01
N PHE A 30 8.50 16.68 -2.49
CA PHE A 30 7.20 17.06 -3.05
C PHE A 30 6.29 17.63 -1.95
N PRO A 31 6.54 18.87 -1.48
CA PRO A 31 5.86 19.45 -0.31
C PRO A 31 4.34 19.65 -0.51
N ASN A 32 3.89 19.69 -1.76
CA ASN A 32 2.48 19.82 -2.12
C ASN A 32 1.75 18.47 -2.26
N THR A 33 2.42 17.34 -1.97
CA THR A 33 1.78 16.02 -2.02
C THR A 33 0.60 15.99 -1.06
N THR A 34 -0.58 15.65 -1.58
CA THR A 34 -1.75 15.34 -0.76
C THR A 34 -1.86 13.84 -0.52
N CYS A 35 -2.49 13.45 0.57
CA CYS A 35 -2.81 12.06 0.87
C CYS A 35 -4.19 11.96 1.52
N ALA A 36 -4.78 10.77 1.39
CA ALA A 36 -5.95 10.33 2.12
C ALA A 36 -5.54 9.06 2.89
N LEU A 37 -5.73 9.07 4.20
CA LEU A 37 -5.41 7.97 5.11
C LEU A 37 -6.69 7.30 5.56
N TYR A 38 -6.71 5.99 5.41
CA TYR A 38 -7.84 5.16 5.77
C TYR A 38 -7.48 4.22 6.93
N SER A 39 -8.40 4.02 7.85
CA SER A 39 -8.38 2.93 8.83
C SER A 39 -9.28 1.79 8.39
N LEU A 40 -8.96 0.59 8.86
CA LEU A 40 -9.77 -0.62 8.69
C LEU A 40 -9.85 -1.29 10.05
N GLU A 41 -11.07 -1.52 10.52
CA GLU A 41 -11.31 -2.32 11.73
C GLU A 41 -11.15 -3.80 11.40
N ILE A 42 -10.36 -4.51 12.22
CA ILE A 42 -10.03 -5.93 12.07
C ILE A 42 -9.95 -6.58 13.44
N ASN A 43 -10.12 -7.90 13.48
CA ASN A 43 -9.93 -8.65 14.73
C ASN A 43 -8.47 -9.03 14.99
N ASP A 44 -8.19 -9.52 16.19
CA ASP A 44 -6.84 -9.89 16.63
C ASP A 44 -6.18 -10.98 15.76
N PHE A 45 -6.96 -11.95 15.28
CA PHE A 45 -6.46 -13.01 14.39
C PHE A 45 -5.99 -12.44 13.04
N GLN A 46 -6.79 -11.56 12.43
CA GLN A 46 -6.46 -10.87 11.19
C GLN A 46 -5.24 -9.95 11.38
N TYR A 47 -5.15 -9.26 12.50
CA TYR A 47 -4.00 -8.41 12.83
C TYR A 47 -2.71 -9.22 12.98
N ALA A 48 -2.77 -10.37 13.68
CA ALA A 48 -1.64 -11.28 13.79
C ALA A 48 -1.21 -11.83 12.41
N ALA A 49 -2.16 -12.24 11.57
CA ALA A 49 -1.90 -12.70 10.21
C ALA A 49 -1.26 -11.60 9.34
N LEU A 50 -1.75 -10.36 9.40
CA LEU A 50 -1.17 -9.21 8.70
C LEU A 50 0.29 -8.97 9.09
N LYS A 51 0.60 -9.06 10.39
CA LYS A 51 1.99 -8.93 10.86
C LYS A 51 2.88 -10.01 10.26
N GLN A 52 2.42 -11.26 10.24
CA GLN A 52 3.19 -12.37 9.68
C GLN A 52 3.40 -12.23 8.18
N GLU A 53 2.38 -11.82 7.42
CA GLU A 53 2.54 -11.57 5.98
C GLU A 53 3.55 -10.44 5.72
N ILE A 54 3.48 -9.31 6.45
CA ILE A 54 4.47 -8.23 6.33
C ILE A 54 5.89 -8.74 6.63
N LEU A 55 6.05 -9.58 7.66
CA LEU A 55 7.35 -10.19 7.98
C LEU A 55 7.86 -11.07 6.83
N THR A 56 6.99 -11.86 6.21
CA THR A 56 7.33 -12.67 5.04
C THR A 56 7.80 -11.81 3.88
N PHE A 57 7.13 -10.68 3.59
CA PHE A 57 7.58 -9.72 2.57
C PHE A 57 8.95 -9.14 2.90
N LYS A 58 9.20 -8.77 4.16
CA LYS A 58 10.49 -8.23 4.61
C LYS A 58 11.63 -9.24 4.47
N LEU A 59 11.43 -10.47 4.93
CA LEU A 59 12.45 -11.53 4.89
C LEU A 59 12.79 -11.93 3.45
N ASN A 60 11.83 -11.80 2.53
CA ASN A 60 12.00 -12.14 1.13
C ASN A 60 12.15 -10.92 0.21
N GLN A 61 12.46 -9.73 0.74
CA GLN A 61 12.43 -8.47 -0.01
C GLN A 61 13.21 -8.51 -1.34
N ASN A 62 14.35 -9.20 -1.37
CA ASN A 62 15.22 -9.32 -2.54
C ASN A 62 14.61 -10.18 -3.68
N LYS A 63 13.58 -10.97 -3.39
CA LYS A 63 12.87 -11.79 -4.39
C LYS A 63 11.80 -10.98 -5.12
N TYR A 64 11.38 -9.85 -4.56
CA TYR A 64 10.22 -9.13 -5.04
C TYR A 64 10.57 -8.02 -6.04
N GLY A 65 9.84 -7.96 -7.14
CA GLY A 65 9.96 -6.94 -8.17
C GLY A 65 8.69 -6.11 -8.35
N TYR A 66 8.74 -5.09 -9.21
CA TYR A 66 7.59 -4.27 -9.55
C TYR A 66 6.85 -4.81 -10.79
N ASN A 67 5.53 -4.97 -10.68
CA ASN A 67 4.71 -5.48 -11.79
C ASN A 67 4.31 -4.39 -12.79
N LEU A 68 5.27 -3.88 -13.58
CA LEU A 68 5.02 -2.81 -14.57
C LEU A 68 4.00 -3.21 -15.64
N ILE A 69 4.11 -4.43 -16.17
CA ILE A 69 3.16 -4.95 -17.17
C ILE A 69 1.75 -5.09 -16.57
N GLY A 70 1.67 -5.44 -15.27
CA GLY A 70 0.42 -5.43 -14.53
C GLY A 70 -0.32 -4.10 -14.54
N LEU A 71 0.39 -2.96 -14.55
CA LEU A 71 -0.26 -1.64 -14.65
C LEU A 71 -0.97 -1.45 -15.99
N LEU A 72 -0.38 -1.94 -17.09
CA LEU A 72 -1.06 -1.95 -18.39
C LEU A 72 -2.28 -2.88 -18.37
N GLY A 73 -2.15 -4.03 -17.70
CA GLY A 73 -3.26 -4.94 -17.45
C GLY A 73 -4.43 -4.26 -16.72
N VAL A 74 -4.17 -3.46 -15.69
CA VAL A 74 -5.23 -2.70 -14.98
C VAL A 74 -5.98 -1.75 -15.92
N VAL A 75 -5.28 -1.04 -16.81
CA VAL A 75 -5.91 -0.12 -17.79
C VAL A 75 -6.79 -0.88 -18.78
N LEU A 76 -6.36 -2.07 -19.20
CA LEU A 76 -7.09 -2.92 -20.15
C LEU A 76 -8.11 -3.86 -19.50
N GLY A 77 -8.21 -3.89 -18.17
CA GLY A 77 -9.05 -4.84 -17.43
C GLY A 77 -8.55 -6.29 -17.46
N ILE A 78 -7.28 -6.53 -17.80
CA ILE A 78 -6.66 -7.86 -17.91
C ILE A 78 -5.83 -8.16 -16.64
N PRO A 79 -6.15 -9.20 -15.87
CA PRO A 79 -5.45 -9.52 -14.62
C PRO A 79 -4.09 -10.16 -14.89
N ILE A 80 -3.05 -9.34 -15.07
CA ILE A 80 -1.68 -9.82 -15.32
C ILE A 80 -0.93 -9.99 -13.99
N GLU A 81 -0.78 -11.24 -13.57
CA GLU A 81 0.00 -11.62 -12.38
C GLU A 81 1.39 -12.13 -12.76
N ARG A 82 2.39 -11.72 -11.99
CA ARG A 82 3.75 -12.22 -12.09
C ARG A 82 4.21 -12.64 -10.69
N LYS A 83 4.73 -13.86 -10.57
CA LYS A 83 5.22 -14.38 -9.29
C LYS A 83 6.22 -13.40 -8.67
N TYR A 84 6.06 -13.10 -7.38
CA TYR A 84 6.86 -12.14 -6.62
C TYR A 84 6.87 -10.70 -7.17
N ASN A 85 5.95 -10.33 -8.07
CA ASN A 85 5.90 -8.98 -8.61
C ASN A 85 4.57 -8.32 -8.29
N TYR A 86 4.63 -7.14 -7.67
CA TYR A 86 3.44 -6.40 -7.26
C TYR A 86 3.58 -4.92 -7.61
N PHE A 87 2.46 -4.26 -7.89
CA PHE A 87 2.36 -2.79 -7.76
C PHE A 87 1.66 -2.43 -6.44
N CYS A 88 1.61 -1.14 -6.09
CA CYS A 88 1.23 -0.68 -4.75
C CYS A 88 -0.15 -1.18 -4.27
N SER A 89 -1.20 -1.01 -5.07
CA SER A 89 -2.55 -1.46 -4.68
C SER A 89 -2.71 -2.98 -4.74
N GLN A 90 -2.04 -3.65 -5.68
CA GLN A 90 -1.98 -5.12 -5.73
C GLN A 90 -1.37 -5.70 -4.47
N PHE A 91 -0.26 -5.10 -3.98
CA PHE A 91 0.40 -5.51 -2.74
C PHE A 91 -0.53 -5.39 -1.54
N VAL A 92 -1.19 -4.24 -1.35
CA VAL A 92 -2.12 -4.05 -0.22
C VAL A 92 -3.29 -5.03 -0.29
N ALA A 93 -3.84 -5.26 -1.48
CA ALA A 93 -4.94 -6.22 -1.67
C ALA A 93 -4.50 -7.66 -1.41
N ALA A 94 -3.31 -8.07 -1.86
CA ALA A 94 -2.74 -9.39 -1.56
C ALA A 94 -2.50 -9.56 -0.06
N LEU A 95 -1.91 -8.54 0.58
CA LEU A 95 -1.62 -8.55 2.02
C LEU A 95 -2.88 -8.75 2.85
N LEU A 96 -3.94 -7.99 2.55
CA LEU A 96 -5.23 -8.11 3.23
C LEU A 96 -5.86 -9.49 2.98
N LYS A 97 -5.91 -9.94 1.72
CA LYS A 97 -6.54 -11.22 1.36
C LYS A 97 -5.83 -12.40 2.04
N ASN A 98 -4.51 -12.44 2.01
CA ASN A 98 -3.71 -13.49 2.65
C ASN A 98 -3.88 -13.51 4.18
N SER A 99 -4.26 -12.37 4.76
CA SER A 99 -4.54 -12.22 6.19
C SER A 99 -6.00 -12.49 6.57
N GLY A 100 -6.79 -13.08 5.66
CA GLY A 100 -8.20 -13.39 5.91
C GLY A 100 -9.13 -12.17 5.82
N ILE A 101 -8.72 -11.10 5.14
CA ILE A 101 -9.51 -9.87 4.97
C ILE A 101 -9.89 -9.71 3.49
N SER A 102 -11.15 -9.99 3.16
CA SER A 102 -11.65 -9.88 1.79
C SER A 102 -12.41 -8.58 1.59
N LEU A 103 -11.74 -7.56 1.03
CA LEU A 103 -12.36 -6.25 0.75
C LEU A 103 -12.96 -6.15 -0.66
N PHE A 104 -12.46 -6.93 -1.62
CA PHE A 104 -12.75 -6.74 -3.04
C PHE A 104 -13.21 -8.04 -3.70
N GLN A 105 -14.30 -7.95 -4.48
CA GLN A 105 -14.83 -9.06 -5.27
C GLN A 105 -14.30 -9.00 -6.71
N LYS A 106 -12.97 -8.96 -6.86
CA LYS A 106 -12.30 -8.94 -8.17
C LYS A 106 -10.87 -9.46 -8.07
N PRO A 107 -10.22 -9.80 -9.20
CA PRO A 107 -8.82 -10.21 -9.20
C PRO A 107 -7.92 -9.17 -8.52
N ILE A 108 -6.99 -9.63 -7.67
CA ILE A 108 -6.06 -8.75 -6.94
C ILE A 108 -5.24 -7.89 -7.91
N ALA A 109 -4.83 -8.47 -9.05
CA ALA A 109 -4.14 -7.78 -10.14
C ALA A 109 -4.94 -6.65 -10.81
N LEU A 110 -6.24 -6.51 -10.50
CA LEU A 110 -7.09 -5.43 -11.00
C LEU A 110 -7.53 -4.46 -9.90
N VAL A 111 -7.05 -4.64 -8.67
CA VAL A 111 -7.32 -3.70 -7.58
C VAL A 111 -6.48 -2.45 -7.75
N SER A 112 -7.17 -1.31 -7.84
CA SER A 112 -6.62 0.02 -8.03
C SER A 112 -6.74 0.85 -6.76
N PRO A 113 -6.00 1.98 -6.64
CA PRO A 113 -6.19 2.92 -5.53
C PRO A 113 -7.61 3.48 -5.43
N LYS A 114 -8.35 3.57 -6.55
CA LYS A 114 -9.75 4.04 -6.55
C LYS A 114 -10.66 3.09 -5.78
N ASP A 115 -10.41 1.79 -5.86
CA ASP A 115 -11.23 0.79 -5.15
C ASP A 115 -11.10 0.93 -3.64
N PHE A 116 -9.89 1.22 -3.13
CA PHE A 116 -9.70 1.53 -1.72
C PHE A 116 -10.49 2.78 -1.33
N ARG A 117 -10.40 3.87 -2.11
CA ARG A 117 -11.15 5.11 -1.81
C ARG A 117 -12.67 4.92 -1.79
N GLN A 118 -13.19 3.95 -2.54
CA GLN A 118 -14.62 3.66 -2.63
C GLN A 118 -15.05 2.50 -1.71
N CYS A 119 -14.14 1.91 -0.95
CA CYS A 119 -14.42 0.76 -0.12
C CYS A 119 -15.16 1.19 1.16
N LYS A 120 -16.40 0.74 1.31
CA LYS A 120 -17.25 1.04 2.47
C LYS A 120 -16.72 0.54 3.82
N PHE A 121 -15.80 -0.42 3.81
CA PHE A 121 -15.17 -0.95 5.03
C PHE A 121 -14.02 -0.06 5.54
N LEU A 122 -13.56 0.88 4.71
CA LEU A 122 -12.47 1.78 5.06
C LEU A 122 -13.03 3.12 5.54
N GLN A 123 -12.56 3.58 6.69
CA GLN A 123 -12.92 4.88 7.23
C GLN A 123 -11.81 5.88 6.91
N LEU A 124 -12.17 6.99 6.28
CA LEU A 124 -11.24 8.09 6.06
C LEU A 124 -10.97 8.79 7.40
N ILE A 125 -9.72 8.76 7.86
CA ILE A 125 -9.32 9.38 9.14
C ILE A 125 -8.51 10.66 8.94
N TYR A 126 -7.92 10.86 7.76
CA TYR A 126 -7.21 12.09 7.43
C TYR A 126 -7.21 12.32 5.91
N GLU A 127 -7.45 13.55 5.48
CA GLU A 127 -7.24 13.99 4.11
C GLU A 127 -6.60 15.37 4.11
N GLY A 128 -5.51 15.54 3.36
CA GLY A 128 -4.81 16.82 3.32
C GLY A 128 -3.38 16.69 2.83
N LYS A 129 -2.55 17.70 3.11
CA LYS A 129 -1.14 17.69 2.72
C LYS A 129 -0.37 16.65 3.54
N LEU A 130 0.46 15.84 2.89
CA LEU A 130 1.26 14.81 3.55
C LEU A 130 2.22 15.39 4.60
N ILE A 131 2.73 16.61 4.39
CA ILE A 131 3.60 17.30 5.34
C ILE A 131 2.90 17.58 6.69
N ASN A 132 1.58 17.77 6.68
CA ASN A 132 0.79 18.04 7.89
C ASN A 132 0.42 16.74 8.65
N TYR A 133 0.70 15.57 8.08
CA TYR A 133 0.33 14.29 8.67
C TYR A 133 0.93 14.06 10.06
N ASN A 134 2.15 14.54 10.32
CA ASN A 134 2.77 14.35 11.64
C ASN A 134 2.01 15.11 12.75
N LEU A 135 1.49 16.30 12.43
CA LEU A 135 0.67 17.07 13.36
C LEU A 135 -0.63 16.32 13.70
N TYR A 136 -1.25 15.72 12.68
CA TYR A 136 -2.41 14.84 12.86
C TYR A 136 -2.08 13.61 13.72
N LEU A 137 -0.95 12.95 13.51
CA LEU A 137 -0.55 11.80 14.34
C LEU A 137 -0.35 12.16 15.81
N SER A 138 0.25 13.32 16.08
CA SER A 138 0.45 13.81 17.45
C SER A 138 -0.88 14.07 18.14
N SER A 139 -1.87 14.64 17.47
CA SER A 139 -3.21 14.85 18.06
C SER A 139 -3.98 13.54 18.22
N TYR A 140 -3.94 12.64 17.22
CA TYR A 140 -4.64 11.36 17.26
C TYR A 140 -4.19 10.47 18.43
N ARG A 141 -2.88 10.45 18.73
CA ARG A 141 -2.32 9.67 19.85
C ARG A 141 -2.70 10.20 21.24
N ILE A 142 -3.17 11.44 21.35
CA ILE A 142 -3.62 12.03 22.63
C ILE A 142 -5.11 11.69 22.87
N SER A 143 -5.84 11.30 21.82
CA SER A 143 -7.28 11.02 21.86
C SER A 143 -7.63 9.53 21.97
N CYS A 144 -6.64 8.63 22.04
CA CYS A 144 -6.82 7.18 22.26
C CYS A 144 -6.26 6.73 23.60
#